data_AF-A0AAV6CIH4-F1
#
_entry.id   AF-A0AAV6CIH4-F1
#
_cell.length_a   1.000
_cell.length_b   1.000
_cell.length_c   1.000
_cell.angle_alpha   90.00
_cell.angle_beta   90.00
_cell.angle_gamma   90.00
#
_symmetry.space_group_name_H-M   'P 1'
#
loop_
_entity.id
_entity.type
_entity.pdbx_description
1 polymer ?
#
loop_
_entity_poly.entity_id
_entity_poly.type
_entity_poly.pdbx_seq_one_letter_code
_entity_poly.pdbx_strand_id
1 'polypeptide(L)'
;MNNTSAAEVSLSQIVAARARLAGAIRNTPCQESAELSELTGSRIFCKHEFLQRTGSFKERGARNALAQLSPDQRQRGVIAASAGNHALGLAWHGRLLQVPVTVVMPRFAPLVKVARCKQFGARVILHGDTFEECRQEAARLAEEGQLAYVHPFDDFHVIAGQGTVAFEILEQVPDADAVIIPVGGGGLLAGMATVLHALKPSLQIIGVEPANAACFAMGLSAGKPCSCAHALHCCGWISCG
;
A
#
# COMPACT_ATOMS: atom_id res chain seq x y z
N MET A 1 16.50 -29.34 2.94
CA MET A 1 16.64 -29.03 1.50
C MET A 1 15.90 -27.73 1.24
N ASN A 2 16.62 -26.76 0.67
CA ASN A 2 16.24 -25.40 0.27
C ASN A 2 15.64 -24.48 1.36
N ASN A 3 16.48 -24.12 2.34
CA ASN A 3 16.32 -22.88 3.09
C ASN A 3 16.87 -21.72 2.23
N THR A 4 16.11 -21.31 1.23
CA THR A 4 16.29 -19.99 0.64
C THR A 4 15.53 -19.06 1.58
N SER A 5 16.23 -18.45 2.53
CA SER A 5 15.71 -17.35 3.33
C SER A 5 15.37 -16.20 2.38
N ALA A 6 14.19 -16.25 1.77
CA ALA A 6 13.59 -15.10 1.12
C ALA A 6 13.49 -14.02 2.19
N ALA A 7 13.97 -12.81 1.89
CA ALA A 7 13.84 -11.72 2.84
C ALA A 7 12.34 -11.46 3.08
N GLU A 8 11.90 -11.57 4.34
CA GLU A 8 10.51 -11.38 4.75
C GLU A 8 10.40 -10.15 5.66
N VAL A 9 9.25 -9.49 5.63
CA VAL A 9 8.97 -8.42 6.60
C VAL A 9 8.78 -9.03 7.98
N SER A 10 9.52 -8.54 8.98
CA SER A 10 9.44 -9.06 10.35
C SER A 10 8.46 -8.25 11.20
N LEU A 11 7.87 -8.87 12.24
CA LEU A 11 7.04 -8.16 13.22
C LEU A 11 7.78 -6.94 13.82
N SER A 12 9.07 -7.08 14.11
CA SER A 12 9.87 -5.99 14.69
C SER A 12 9.99 -4.79 13.76
N GLN A 13 10.07 -4.99 12.44
CA GLN A 13 10.05 -3.91 11.46
C GLN A 13 8.70 -3.17 11.46
N ILE A 14 7.59 -3.87 11.66
CA ILE A 14 6.24 -3.29 11.71
C ILE A 14 6.01 -2.56 13.04
N VAL A 15 6.50 -3.10 14.16
CA VAL A 15 6.50 -2.40 15.46
C VAL A 15 7.29 -1.09 15.36
N ALA A 16 8.47 -1.12 14.74
CA ALA A 16 9.25 0.09 14.49
C ALA A 16 8.53 1.06 13.54
N ALA A 17 7.81 0.57 12.52
CA ALA A 17 6.97 1.40 11.67
C ALA A 17 5.84 2.06 12.47
N ARG A 18 5.15 1.33 13.34
CA ARG A 18 4.13 1.88 14.23
C ARG A 18 4.66 3.04 15.06
N ALA A 19 5.85 2.90 15.65
CA ALA A 19 6.49 3.97 16.39
C ALA A 19 6.82 5.19 15.52
N ARG A 20 7.39 4.99 14.31
CA ARG A 20 7.70 6.08 13.36
C ARG A 20 6.46 6.84 12.87
N LEU A 21 5.32 6.15 12.76
CA LEU A 21 4.07 6.71 12.26
C LEU A 21 3.24 7.42 13.35
N ALA A 22 3.56 7.21 14.63
CA ALA A 22 2.84 7.82 15.74
C ALA A 22 2.80 9.35 15.62
N GLY A 23 1.61 9.94 15.69
CA GLY A 23 1.38 11.38 15.54
C GLY A 23 1.47 11.91 14.10
N ALA A 24 2.07 11.16 13.17
CA ALA A 24 2.18 11.54 11.75
C ALA A 24 1.05 10.95 10.89
N ILE A 25 0.52 9.80 11.29
CA ILE A 25 -0.63 9.13 10.66
C ILE A 25 -1.79 9.10 11.65
N ARG A 26 -2.99 9.35 11.13
CA ARG A 26 -4.22 9.27 11.92
C ARG A 26 -4.55 7.81 12.22
N ASN A 27 -4.89 7.53 13.48
CA ASN A 27 -5.59 6.29 13.83
C ASN A 27 -7.03 6.39 13.32
N THR A 28 -7.39 5.58 12.33
CA THR A 28 -8.74 5.60 11.74
C THR A 28 -9.72 4.80 12.60
N PRO A 29 -11.00 5.16 12.61
CA PRO A 29 -12.00 4.39 13.34
C PRO A 29 -12.21 3.01 12.70
N CYS A 30 -12.49 2.02 13.55
CA CYS A 30 -12.97 0.69 13.20
C CYS A 30 -14.36 0.51 13.81
N GLN A 31 -15.39 0.97 13.11
CA GLN A 31 -16.75 1.06 13.64
C GLN A 31 -17.62 -0.08 13.16
N GLU A 32 -18.54 -0.54 14.01
CA GLU A 32 -19.57 -1.48 13.60
C GLU A 32 -20.50 -0.83 12.56
N SER A 33 -20.83 -1.58 11.50
CA SER A 33 -21.87 -1.21 10.55
C SER A 33 -23.12 -2.05 10.84
N ALA A 34 -24.17 -1.40 11.33
CA ALA A 34 -25.43 -2.06 11.64
C ALA A 34 -26.01 -2.76 10.40
N GLU A 35 -25.93 -2.09 9.24
CA GLU A 35 -26.50 -2.60 7.99
C GLU A 35 -25.76 -3.85 7.49
N LEU A 36 -24.43 -3.85 7.52
CA LEU A 36 -23.66 -5.04 7.17
C LEU A 36 -23.82 -6.14 8.21
N SER A 37 -23.96 -5.79 9.48
CA SER A 37 -24.20 -6.76 10.54
C SER A 37 -25.55 -7.48 10.34
N GLU A 38 -26.61 -6.72 10.09
CA GLU A 38 -27.95 -7.26 9.81
C GLU A 38 -27.96 -8.11 8.52
N LEU A 39 -27.30 -7.64 7.46
CA LEU A 39 -27.24 -8.34 6.18
C LEU A 39 -26.54 -9.71 6.27
N THR A 40 -25.52 -9.82 7.11
CA THR A 40 -24.67 -11.02 7.21
C THR A 40 -25.02 -11.91 8.40
N GLY A 41 -25.82 -11.43 9.35
CA GLY A 41 -26.07 -12.09 10.62
C GLY A 41 -24.83 -12.19 11.52
N SER A 42 -23.79 -11.40 11.24
CA SER A 42 -22.51 -11.36 11.98
C SER A 42 -22.23 -9.94 12.44
N ARG A 43 -21.36 -9.70 13.43
CA ARG A 43 -20.96 -8.32 13.79
C ARG A 43 -19.88 -7.83 12.83
N ILE A 44 -20.18 -6.86 11.98
CA ILE A 44 -19.26 -6.36 10.95
C ILE A 44 -18.68 -5.01 11.35
N PHE A 45 -17.35 -4.96 11.48
CA PHE A 45 -16.60 -3.74 11.74
C PHE A 45 -15.85 -3.28 10.51
N CYS A 46 -15.95 -1.99 10.21
CA CYS A 46 -15.32 -1.36 9.04
C CYS A 46 -14.15 -0.49 9.49
N LYS A 47 -12.93 -0.85 9.06
CA LYS A 47 -11.73 -0.05 9.26
C LYS A 47 -11.65 1.06 8.21
N HIS A 48 -11.96 2.30 8.60
CA HIS A 48 -12.17 3.43 7.68
C HIS A 48 -10.87 4.09 7.20
N GLU A 49 -9.99 3.33 6.53
CA GLU A 49 -8.75 3.88 5.94
C GLU A 49 -8.99 4.91 4.84
N PHE A 50 -10.20 5.02 4.29
CA PHE A 50 -10.59 6.10 3.39
C PHE A 50 -10.66 7.48 4.10
N LEU A 51 -10.64 7.51 5.44
CA LEU A 51 -10.57 8.75 6.24
C LEU A 51 -9.14 9.25 6.48
N GLN A 52 -8.13 8.56 5.94
CA GLN A 52 -6.78 9.12 5.82
C GLN A 52 -6.81 10.35 4.89
N ARG A 53 -5.82 11.26 5.04
CA ARG A 53 -5.79 12.57 4.36
C ARG A 53 -5.87 12.49 2.82
N THR A 54 -5.27 11.46 2.25
CA THR A 54 -5.19 11.15 0.82
C THR A 54 -6.26 10.15 0.37
N GLY A 55 -7.07 9.66 1.31
CA GLY A 55 -8.21 8.79 1.05
C GLY A 55 -7.90 7.29 1.05
N SER A 56 -6.76 6.85 1.59
CA SER A 56 -6.45 5.40 1.69
C SER A 56 -5.33 5.10 2.68
N PHE A 57 -5.15 3.81 2.96
CA PHE A 57 -4.06 3.28 3.78
C PHE A 57 -2.65 3.53 3.25
N LYS A 58 -2.50 3.88 1.95
CA LYS A 58 -1.18 4.02 1.31
C LYS A 58 -0.28 5.05 1.97
N GLU A 59 -0.84 6.00 2.73
CA GLU A 59 -0.07 6.94 3.54
C GLU A 59 0.87 6.27 4.52
N ARG A 60 0.46 5.14 5.11
CA ARG A 60 1.26 4.46 6.14
C ARG A 60 2.58 3.97 5.56
N GLY A 61 2.51 3.19 4.48
CA GLY A 61 3.71 2.74 3.76
C GLY A 61 4.52 3.87 3.16
N ALA A 62 3.87 4.87 2.54
CA ALA A 62 4.56 6.02 1.96
C ALA A 62 5.34 6.82 3.03
N ARG A 63 4.68 7.19 4.13
CA ARG A 63 5.31 7.89 5.24
C ARG A 63 6.44 7.07 5.86
N ASN A 64 6.24 5.77 6.01
CA ASN A 64 7.22 4.89 6.61
C ASN A 64 8.49 4.73 5.74
N ALA A 65 8.33 4.59 4.43
CA ALA A 65 9.44 4.55 3.48
C ALA A 65 10.21 5.87 3.48
N LEU A 66 9.52 7.01 3.36
CA LEU A 66 10.13 8.33 3.35
C LEU A 66 10.88 8.67 4.66
N ALA A 67 10.38 8.22 5.80
CA ALA A 67 11.01 8.45 7.10
C ALA A 67 12.35 7.72 7.28
N GLN A 68 12.61 6.70 6.46
CA GLN A 68 13.80 5.85 6.57
C GLN A 68 14.85 6.12 5.49
N LEU A 69 14.61 7.10 4.62
CA LEU A 69 15.60 7.53 3.63
C LEU A 69 16.87 8.03 4.34
N SER A 70 18.03 7.66 3.80
CA SER A 70 19.30 8.28 4.19
C SER A 70 19.28 9.79 3.88
N PRO A 71 20.16 10.60 4.51
CA PRO A 71 20.27 12.03 4.19
C PRO A 71 20.46 12.29 2.68
N ASP A 72 21.30 11.49 2.04
CA ASP A 72 21.57 11.55 0.60
C ASP A 72 20.33 11.23 -0.25
N GLN A 73 19.61 10.15 0.08
CA GLN A 73 18.37 9.79 -0.62
C GLN A 73 17.29 10.84 -0.40
N ARG A 74 17.21 11.42 0.79
CA ARG A 74 16.27 12.50 1.13
C ARG A 74 16.55 13.75 0.29
N GLN A 75 17.82 14.11 0.10
CA GLN A 75 18.21 15.26 -0.70
C GLN A 75 17.92 15.05 -2.20
N ARG A 76 18.24 13.87 -2.74
CA ARG A 76 17.97 13.54 -4.14
C ARG A 76 16.48 13.38 -4.43
N GLY A 77 15.74 12.82 -3.47
CA GLY A 77 14.31 12.57 -3.57
C GLY A 77 13.98 11.14 -4.01
N VAL A 78 12.67 10.92 -4.17
CA VAL A 78 12.10 9.61 -4.50
C VAL A 78 11.35 9.63 -5.82
N ILE A 79 11.17 8.45 -6.39
CA ILE A 79 10.34 8.23 -7.58
C ILE A 79 9.46 7.00 -7.44
N ALA A 80 8.28 7.02 -8.05
CA ALA A 80 7.41 5.85 -8.16
C ALA A 80 6.56 5.89 -9.44
N ALA A 81 6.30 4.73 -10.04
CA ALA A 81 5.23 4.57 -11.03
C ALA A 81 3.90 4.31 -10.31
N SER A 82 2.96 5.26 -10.37
CA SER A 82 1.61 5.08 -9.84
C SER A 82 0.65 6.15 -10.33
N ALA A 83 -0.46 5.73 -10.93
CA ALA A 83 -1.59 6.60 -11.27
C ALA A 83 -2.64 6.69 -10.14
N GLY A 84 -2.25 6.41 -8.89
CA GLY A 84 -3.19 5.99 -7.86
C GLY A 84 -2.89 6.48 -6.44
N ASN A 85 -3.43 5.75 -5.46
CA ASN A 85 -3.36 6.09 -4.04
C ASN A 85 -1.92 6.16 -3.51
N HIS A 86 -1.00 5.37 -4.08
CA HIS A 86 0.41 5.42 -3.73
C HIS A 86 1.05 6.76 -4.10
N ALA A 87 0.79 7.26 -5.31
CA ALA A 87 1.29 8.58 -5.73
C ALA A 87 0.75 9.71 -4.85
N LEU A 88 -0.51 9.65 -4.43
CA LEU A 88 -1.09 10.63 -3.51
C LEU A 88 -0.44 10.56 -2.12
N GLY A 89 -0.27 9.35 -1.59
CA GLY A 89 0.40 9.10 -0.30
C GLY A 89 1.84 9.62 -0.29
N LEU A 90 2.63 9.29 -1.32
CA LEU A 90 4.00 9.77 -1.48
C LEU A 90 4.06 11.28 -1.63
N ALA A 91 3.25 11.87 -2.51
CA ALA A 91 3.28 13.31 -2.75
C ALA A 91 2.93 14.10 -1.47
N TRP A 92 1.90 13.68 -0.74
CA TRP A 92 1.50 14.33 0.51
C TRP A 92 2.58 14.22 1.59
N HIS A 93 3.09 13.01 1.84
CA HIS A 93 4.09 12.81 2.91
C HIS A 93 5.48 13.31 2.53
N GLY A 94 5.82 13.32 1.24
CA GLY A 94 7.03 13.94 0.72
C GLY A 94 7.05 15.45 1.00
N ARG A 95 5.92 16.13 0.77
CA ARG A 95 5.76 17.54 1.15
C ARG A 95 5.98 17.78 2.64
N LEU A 96 5.35 16.98 3.50
CA LEU A 96 5.47 17.13 4.96
C LEU A 96 6.89 16.88 5.46
N LEU A 97 7.63 16.00 4.79
CA LEU A 97 9.01 15.63 5.12
C LEU A 97 10.08 16.40 4.34
N GLN A 98 9.66 17.34 3.49
CA GLN A 98 10.53 18.09 2.57
C GLN A 98 11.41 17.18 1.69
N VAL A 99 10.86 16.06 1.24
CA VAL A 99 11.49 15.14 0.30
C VAL A 99 10.96 15.43 -1.10
N PRO A 100 11.80 15.69 -2.11
CA PRO A 100 11.36 15.78 -3.49
C PRO A 100 10.71 14.47 -3.94
N VAL A 101 9.52 14.55 -4.53
CA VAL A 101 8.78 13.38 -5.02
C VAL A 101 8.55 13.53 -6.51
N THR A 102 8.95 12.53 -7.27
CA THR A 102 8.57 12.35 -8.67
C THR A 102 7.60 11.18 -8.80
N VAL A 103 6.50 11.37 -9.54
CA VAL A 103 5.56 10.28 -9.83
C VAL A 103 5.36 10.18 -11.33
N VAL A 104 5.58 8.97 -11.86
CA VAL A 104 5.31 8.64 -13.25
C VAL A 104 3.91 8.05 -13.35
N MET A 105 3.10 8.63 -14.21
CA MET A 105 1.71 8.22 -14.43
C MET A 105 1.49 8.00 -15.94
N PRO A 106 0.57 7.12 -16.33
CA PRO A 106 0.19 6.95 -17.73
C PRO A 106 -0.46 8.22 -18.28
N ARG A 107 -0.40 8.41 -19.59
CA ARG A 107 -0.98 9.61 -20.26
C ARG A 107 -2.49 9.76 -20.01
N PHE A 108 -3.19 8.64 -19.83
CA PHE A 108 -4.62 8.58 -19.54
C PHE A 108 -4.94 8.62 -18.03
N ALA A 109 -3.97 8.94 -17.16
CA ALA A 109 -4.22 9.05 -15.73
C ALA A 109 -5.33 10.08 -15.42
N PRO A 110 -6.27 9.78 -14.51
CA PRO A 110 -7.35 10.72 -14.19
C PRO A 110 -6.82 12.10 -13.76
N LEU A 111 -7.28 13.16 -14.43
CA LEU A 111 -6.80 14.54 -14.24
C LEU A 111 -6.85 14.99 -12.78
N VAL A 112 -7.87 14.57 -12.03
CA VAL A 112 -8.03 14.89 -10.61
C VAL A 112 -6.82 14.39 -9.79
N LYS A 113 -6.29 13.21 -10.08
CA LYS A 113 -5.13 12.66 -9.36
C LYS A 113 -3.83 13.37 -9.75
N VAL A 114 -3.66 13.64 -11.05
CA VAL A 114 -2.52 14.41 -11.57
C VAL A 114 -2.47 15.79 -10.90
N ALA A 115 -3.61 16.49 -10.89
CA ALA A 115 -3.72 17.81 -10.26
C ALA A 115 -3.42 17.75 -8.75
N ARG A 116 -3.95 16.75 -8.05
CA ARG A 116 -3.75 16.60 -6.60
C ARG A 116 -2.29 16.28 -6.24
N CYS A 117 -1.60 15.43 -7.00
CA CYS A 117 -0.16 15.21 -6.82
C CYS A 117 0.65 16.49 -7.03
N LYS A 118 0.34 17.27 -8.08
CA LYS A 118 0.97 18.59 -8.33
C LYS A 118 0.69 19.58 -7.19
N GLN A 119 -0.53 19.64 -6.68
CA GLN A 119 -0.91 20.48 -5.52
C GLN A 119 -0.16 20.11 -4.24
N PHE A 120 0.22 18.83 -4.09
CA PHE A 120 1.10 18.38 -3.02
C PHE A 120 2.58 18.64 -3.31
N GLY A 121 2.95 19.21 -4.45
CA GLY A 121 4.33 19.57 -4.77
C GLY A 121 5.14 18.45 -5.42
N ALA A 122 4.50 17.34 -5.83
CA ALA A 122 5.18 16.30 -6.57
C ALA A 122 5.39 16.71 -8.05
N ARG A 123 6.55 16.34 -8.60
CA ARG A 123 6.82 16.37 -10.04
C ARG A 123 6.05 15.22 -10.69
N VAL A 124 5.06 15.53 -11.51
CA VAL A 124 4.29 14.52 -12.24
C VAL A 124 4.81 14.40 -13.67
N ILE A 125 5.19 13.19 -14.07
CA ILE A 125 5.62 12.86 -15.43
C ILE A 125 4.53 11.97 -16.05
N LEU A 126 3.96 12.41 -17.17
CA LEU A 126 2.98 11.63 -17.92
C LEU A 126 3.72 10.87 -19.03
N HIS A 127 3.83 9.55 -18.90
CA HIS A 127 4.55 8.69 -19.83
C HIS A 127 3.85 7.36 -19.99
N GLY A 128 3.82 6.85 -21.23
CA GLY A 128 3.30 5.53 -21.54
C GLY A 128 1.78 5.43 -21.69
N ASP A 129 1.39 4.43 -22.47
CA ASP A 129 0.02 3.99 -22.74
C ASP A 129 -0.30 2.68 -21.99
N THR A 130 0.67 2.15 -21.25
CA THR A 130 0.50 1.04 -20.32
C THR A 130 1.14 1.34 -18.96
N PHE A 131 0.70 0.63 -17.91
CA PHE A 131 1.33 0.76 -16.58
C PHE A 131 2.78 0.26 -16.60
N GLU A 132 3.08 -0.74 -17.41
CA GLU A 132 4.42 -1.29 -17.56
C GLU A 132 5.40 -0.27 -18.17
N GLU A 133 4.98 0.47 -19.21
CA GLU A 133 5.78 1.58 -19.75
C GLU A 133 6.05 2.67 -18.70
N CYS A 134 5.06 2.99 -17.85
CA CYS A 134 5.26 3.92 -16.74
C CYS A 134 6.33 3.42 -15.75
N ARG A 135 6.31 2.12 -15.45
CA ARG A 135 7.24 1.46 -14.53
C ARG A 135 8.66 1.47 -15.08
N GLN A 136 8.82 1.17 -16.37
CA GLN A 136 10.10 1.20 -17.06
C GLN A 136 10.69 2.62 -17.09
N GLU A 137 9.89 3.63 -17.40
CA GLU A 137 10.34 5.03 -17.38
C GLU A 137 10.69 5.50 -15.97
N ALA A 138 9.90 5.12 -14.96
CA ALA A 138 10.21 5.44 -13.57
C ALA A 138 11.52 4.79 -13.11
N ALA A 139 11.80 3.55 -13.54
CA ALA A 139 13.06 2.87 -13.24
C ALA A 139 14.26 3.55 -13.92
N ARG A 140 14.13 3.88 -15.23
CA ARG A 140 15.16 4.60 -15.98
C ARG A 140 15.51 5.95 -15.33
N LEU A 141 14.50 6.74 -14.98
CA LEU A 141 14.67 8.03 -14.30
C LEU A 141 15.21 7.88 -12.87
N ALA A 142 14.87 6.79 -12.18
CA ALA A 142 15.43 6.50 -10.86
C ALA A 142 16.94 6.28 -10.94
N GLU A 143 17.38 5.51 -11.93
CA GLU A 143 18.80 5.21 -12.16
C GLU A 143 19.58 6.47 -12.58
N GLU A 144 19.09 7.18 -13.59
CA GLU A 144 19.73 8.41 -14.10
C GLU A 144 19.83 9.52 -13.04
N GLY A 145 18.76 9.70 -12.25
CA GLY A 145 18.70 10.71 -11.19
C GLY A 145 19.21 10.25 -9.83
N GLN A 146 19.61 8.98 -9.71
CA GLN A 146 19.93 8.33 -8.43
C GLN A 146 18.83 8.52 -7.37
N LEU A 147 17.57 8.53 -7.81
CA LEU A 147 16.39 8.69 -6.97
C LEU A 147 16.07 7.37 -6.28
N ALA A 148 15.61 7.42 -5.04
CA ALA A 148 15.13 6.20 -4.38
C ALA A 148 13.77 5.79 -4.96
N TYR A 149 13.71 4.62 -5.59
CA TYR A 149 12.45 4.07 -6.10
C TYR A 149 11.63 3.50 -4.96
N VAL A 150 10.41 4.01 -4.74
CA VAL A 150 9.52 3.52 -3.67
C VAL A 150 8.38 2.71 -4.29
N HIS A 151 8.51 1.39 -4.24
CA HIS A 151 7.55 0.50 -4.86
C HIS A 151 6.20 0.50 -4.11
N PRO A 152 5.03 0.49 -4.81
CA PRO A 152 3.73 0.63 -4.15
C PRO A 152 3.33 -0.51 -3.20
N PHE A 153 3.96 -1.67 -3.26
CA PHE A 153 3.64 -2.82 -2.42
C PHE A 153 4.81 -3.76 -2.18
N ASP A 154 5.63 -4.04 -3.20
CA ASP A 154 6.86 -4.83 -3.10
C ASP A 154 8.06 -4.04 -2.56
N ASP A 155 7.92 -3.49 -1.34
CA ASP A 155 8.96 -2.75 -0.62
C ASP A 155 8.76 -2.98 0.88
N PHE A 156 9.79 -3.46 1.59
CA PHE A 156 9.67 -3.82 3.01
C PHE A 156 9.26 -2.66 3.90
N HIS A 157 9.71 -1.43 3.60
CA HIS A 157 9.30 -0.25 4.34
C HIS A 157 7.83 0.09 4.08
N VAL A 158 7.38 -0.06 2.83
CA VAL A 158 5.97 0.13 2.49
C VAL A 158 5.11 -0.91 3.19
N ILE A 159 5.45 -2.20 3.08
CA ILE A 159 4.73 -3.32 3.72
C ILE A 159 4.66 -3.11 5.23
N ALA A 160 5.78 -2.79 5.88
CA ALA A 160 5.82 -2.54 7.32
C ALA A 160 4.95 -1.35 7.74
N GLY A 161 4.89 -0.30 6.92
CA GLY A 161 3.94 0.80 7.16
C GLY A 161 2.49 0.32 7.06
N GLN A 162 2.13 -0.41 6.01
CA GLN A 162 0.74 -0.89 5.83
C GLN A 162 0.32 -1.84 6.96
N GLY A 163 1.22 -2.68 7.47
CA GLY A 163 0.94 -3.59 8.57
C GLY A 163 0.51 -2.90 9.87
N THR A 164 0.78 -1.60 10.02
CA THR A 164 0.35 -0.86 11.21
C THR A 164 -1.18 -0.78 11.37
N VAL A 165 -1.94 -0.98 10.30
CA VAL A 165 -3.41 -1.09 10.34
C VAL A 165 -3.85 -2.20 11.29
N ALA A 166 -3.13 -3.33 11.32
CA ALA A 166 -3.50 -4.50 12.11
C ALA A 166 -3.48 -4.22 13.63
N PHE A 167 -2.50 -3.46 14.12
CA PHE A 167 -2.47 -3.06 15.53
C PHE A 167 -3.72 -2.28 15.92
N GLU A 168 -4.11 -1.31 15.08
CA GLU A 168 -5.29 -0.49 15.35
C GLU A 168 -6.59 -1.28 15.29
N ILE A 169 -6.67 -2.33 14.46
CA ILE A 169 -7.83 -3.23 14.41
C ILE A 169 -7.90 -4.05 15.69
N LEU A 170 -6.80 -4.68 16.11
CA LEU A 170 -6.76 -5.50 17.33
C LEU A 170 -7.04 -4.68 18.61
N GLU A 171 -6.69 -3.39 18.60
CA GLU A 171 -6.97 -2.49 19.73
C GLU A 171 -8.43 -2.01 19.77
N GLN A 172 -9.07 -1.84 18.61
CA GLN A 172 -10.44 -1.35 18.51
C GLN A 172 -11.49 -2.47 18.54
N VAL A 173 -11.13 -3.67 18.08
CA VAL A 173 -12.00 -4.86 18.01
C VAL A 173 -11.21 -6.08 18.51
N PRO A 174 -10.89 -6.16 19.82
CA PRO A 174 -10.02 -7.20 20.37
C PRO A 174 -10.61 -8.62 20.26
N ASP A 175 -11.93 -8.72 20.18
CA ASP A 175 -12.71 -9.95 20.06
C ASP A 175 -12.93 -10.43 18.62
N ALA A 176 -12.40 -9.74 17.60
CA ALA A 176 -12.59 -10.13 16.20
C ALA A 176 -12.21 -11.59 15.90
N ASP A 177 -13.03 -12.30 15.14
CA ASP A 177 -12.80 -13.69 14.72
C ASP A 177 -12.10 -13.81 13.36
N ALA A 178 -12.34 -12.83 12.47
CA ALA A 178 -11.75 -12.77 11.14
C ALA A 178 -11.46 -11.33 10.71
N VAL A 179 -10.50 -11.15 9.79
CA VAL A 179 -10.22 -9.88 9.12
C VAL A 179 -10.20 -10.10 7.61
N ILE A 180 -11.04 -9.35 6.90
CA ILE A 180 -11.14 -9.34 5.45
C ILE A 180 -10.26 -8.21 4.89
N ILE A 181 -9.33 -8.54 4.00
CA ILE A 181 -8.32 -7.60 3.50
C ILE A 181 -8.37 -7.57 1.97
N PRO A 182 -8.57 -6.39 1.33
CA PRO A 182 -8.48 -6.29 -0.12
C PRO A 182 -7.04 -6.51 -0.60
N VAL A 183 -6.89 -7.28 -1.66
CA VAL A 183 -5.59 -7.68 -2.22
C VAL A 183 -5.46 -7.13 -3.63
N GLY A 184 -4.36 -6.41 -3.87
CA GLY A 184 -3.84 -6.12 -5.21
C GLY A 184 -2.45 -6.73 -5.31
N GLY A 185 -1.40 -5.91 -5.24
CA GLY A 185 -0.01 -6.40 -5.12
C GLY A 185 0.37 -7.00 -3.75
N GLY A 186 -0.57 -7.40 -2.90
CA GLY A 186 -0.30 -8.12 -1.64
C GLY A 186 0.29 -7.33 -0.46
N GLY A 187 0.87 -6.13 -0.64
CA GLY A 187 1.61 -5.44 0.44
C GLY A 187 0.80 -5.09 1.71
N LEU A 188 -0.51 -4.79 1.58
CA LEU A 188 -1.38 -4.60 2.76
C LEU A 188 -1.61 -5.92 3.50
N LEU A 189 -1.98 -6.97 2.75
CA LEU A 189 -2.21 -8.32 3.28
C LEU A 189 -0.94 -8.84 3.97
N ALA A 190 0.22 -8.75 3.31
CA ALA A 190 1.48 -9.23 3.87
C ALA A 190 1.80 -8.54 5.21
N GLY A 191 1.77 -7.20 5.24
CA GLY A 191 2.07 -6.45 6.46
C GLY A 191 1.07 -6.73 7.59
N MET A 192 -0.22 -6.79 7.28
CA MET A 192 -1.24 -7.09 8.29
C MET A 192 -1.11 -8.54 8.77
N ALA A 193 -0.90 -9.50 7.87
CA ALA A 193 -0.78 -10.91 8.22
C ALA A 193 0.39 -11.20 9.15
N THR A 194 1.54 -10.57 8.95
CA THR A 194 2.68 -10.66 9.87
C THR A 194 2.31 -10.26 11.30
N VAL A 195 1.52 -9.21 11.48
CA VAL A 195 1.07 -8.76 12.82
C VAL A 195 -0.02 -9.67 13.37
N LEU A 196 -1.06 -9.92 12.58
CA LEU A 196 -2.24 -10.67 13.00
C LEU A 196 -1.87 -12.10 13.39
N HIS A 197 -1.04 -12.77 12.60
CA HIS A 197 -0.59 -14.13 12.91
C HIS A 197 0.25 -14.19 14.20
N ALA A 198 1.10 -13.19 14.43
CA ALA A 198 1.96 -13.16 15.61
C ALA A 198 1.19 -12.83 16.91
N LEU A 199 0.18 -11.97 16.84
CA LEU A 199 -0.54 -11.48 18.03
C LEU A 199 -1.84 -12.21 18.32
N LYS A 200 -2.53 -12.72 17.29
CA LYS A 200 -3.79 -13.46 17.42
C LYS A 200 -3.82 -14.65 16.43
N PRO A 201 -3.06 -15.73 16.70
CA PRO A 201 -2.92 -16.86 15.77
C PRO A 201 -4.23 -17.56 15.40
N SER A 202 -5.27 -17.45 16.24
CA SER A 202 -6.60 -18.01 15.98
C SER A 202 -7.46 -17.16 15.05
N LEU A 203 -7.08 -15.91 14.78
CA LEU A 203 -7.81 -15.00 13.90
C LEU A 203 -7.70 -15.47 12.45
N GLN A 204 -8.83 -15.58 11.75
CA GLN A 204 -8.84 -15.88 10.33
C GLN A 204 -8.48 -14.65 9.49
N ILE A 205 -7.60 -14.82 8.51
CA ILE A 205 -7.18 -13.76 7.60
C ILE A 205 -7.67 -14.12 6.21
N ILE A 206 -8.53 -13.28 5.63
CA ILE A 206 -9.21 -13.55 4.36
C ILE A 206 -8.81 -12.46 3.36
N GLY A 207 -8.02 -12.83 2.35
CA GLY A 207 -7.69 -11.95 1.22
C GLY A 207 -8.80 -11.94 0.18
N VAL A 208 -9.17 -10.76 -0.34
CA VAL A 208 -10.21 -10.61 -1.36
C VAL A 208 -9.68 -9.87 -2.58
N GLU A 209 -9.84 -10.48 -3.76
CA GLU A 209 -9.50 -9.91 -5.07
C GLU A 209 -10.75 -9.80 -5.94
N PRO A 210 -10.79 -8.88 -6.91
CA PRO A 210 -11.81 -8.90 -7.95
C PRO A 210 -11.63 -10.14 -8.83
N ALA A 211 -12.72 -10.82 -9.18
CA ALA A 211 -12.71 -12.09 -9.92
C ALA A 211 -11.93 -12.05 -11.24
N ASN A 212 -11.84 -10.88 -11.87
CA ASN A 212 -11.17 -10.62 -13.15
C ASN A 212 -9.69 -10.21 -13.03
N ALA A 213 -9.16 -10.04 -11.81
CA ALA A 213 -7.75 -9.71 -11.59
C ALA A 213 -7.20 -10.43 -10.34
N ALA A 214 -7.59 -11.70 -10.15
CA ALA A 214 -7.24 -12.53 -9.01
C ALA A 214 -5.83 -13.15 -9.13
N CYS A 215 -4.80 -12.33 -9.34
CA CYS A 215 -3.45 -12.81 -9.62
C CYS A 215 -2.78 -13.40 -8.37
N PHE A 216 -3.11 -12.89 -7.18
CA PHE A 216 -2.60 -13.42 -5.92
C PHE A 216 -3.16 -14.82 -5.65
N ALA A 217 -4.46 -15.04 -5.83
CA ALA A 217 -5.10 -16.35 -5.67
C ALA A 217 -4.56 -17.38 -6.68
N MET A 218 -4.36 -16.98 -7.94
CA MET A 218 -3.70 -17.84 -8.93
C MET A 218 -2.26 -18.17 -8.53
N GLY A 219 -1.49 -17.17 -8.09
CA GLY A 219 -0.11 -17.37 -7.67
C GLY A 219 0.01 -18.28 -6.45
N LEU A 220 -0.91 -18.16 -5.48
CA LEU A 220 -0.99 -19.03 -4.31
C LEU A 220 -1.29 -20.47 -4.71
N SER A 221 -2.24 -20.68 -5.63
CA SER A 221 -2.59 -22.01 -6.14
C SER A 221 -1.46 -22.65 -6.94
N ALA A 222 -0.71 -21.84 -7.70
CA ALA A 222 0.40 -22.30 -8.53
C ALA A 222 1.75 -22.41 -7.79
N GLY A 223 1.83 -21.89 -6.55
CA GLY A 223 3.07 -21.83 -5.77
C GLY A 223 4.14 -20.88 -6.35
N LYS A 224 3.77 -19.97 -7.26
CA LYS A 224 4.68 -19.02 -7.93
C LYS A 224 3.92 -17.78 -8.44
N PRO A 225 4.57 -16.62 -8.63
CA PRO A 225 3.92 -15.45 -9.21
C PRO A 225 3.27 -15.76 -10.57
N CYS A 226 2.06 -15.25 -10.77
CA CYS A 226 1.29 -15.40 -12.00
C CYS A 226 0.75 -14.04 -12.45
N SER A 227 0.61 -13.84 -13.76
CA SER A 227 0.01 -12.64 -14.35
C SER A 227 -1.45 -12.90 -14.74
N CYS A 228 -2.30 -11.87 -14.63
CA CYS A 228 -3.64 -11.86 -15.20
C CYS A 228 -3.67 -10.94 -16.43
N ALA A 229 -4.50 -11.26 -17.42
CA ALA A 229 -4.74 -10.35 -18.54
C ALA A 229 -5.70 -9.19 -18.14
N HIS A 230 -5.33 -7.95 -18.50
CA HIS A 230 -6.14 -6.71 -18.50
C HIS A 230 -7.15 -6.48 -17.35
N ALA A 231 -6.78 -5.63 -16.39
CA ALA A 231 -7.69 -5.11 -15.37
C ALA A 231 -8.19 -3.69 -15.67
N LEU A 232 -9.23 -3.54 -16.49
CA LEU A 232 -10.02 -2.30 -16.60
C LEU A 232 -11.34 -2.50 -15.83
N HIS A 233 -11.47 -1.98 -14.61
CA HIS A 233 -12.66 -2.22 -13.76
C HIS A 233 -13.10 -1.03 -12.89
N CYS A 234 -14.37 -1.09 -12.43
CA CYS A 234 -15.00 -0.20 -11.44
C CYS A 234 -14.18 -0.05 -10.14
N CYS A 235 -13.43 -1.09 -9.76
CA CYS A 235 -12.41 -1.03 -8.70
C CYS A 235 -11.07 -0.56 -9.28
N GLY A 236 -11.02 0.62 -9.89
CA GLY A 236 -9.88 1.15 -10.69
C GLY A 236 -8.55 1.39 -9.95
N TRP A 237 -8.35 0.72 -8.81
CA TRP A 237 -7.20 0.82 -7.90
C TRP A 237 -6.65 -0.54 -7.45
N ILE A 238 -7.38 -1.63 -7.73
CA ILE A 238 -6.95 -3.01 -7.49
C ILE A 238 -6.64 -3.63 -8.86
N SER A 239 -5.54 -3.19 -9.47
CA SER A 239 -4.94 -3.91 -10.59
C SER A 239 -3.60 -4.47 -10.13
N CYS A 240 -3.37 -5.75 -10.38
CA CYS A 240 -2.04 -6.32 -10.34
C CYS A 240 -1.30 -5.79 -11.58
N GLY A 241 -0.33 -4.89 -11.35
CA GLY A 241 0.64 -4.48 -12.35
C GLY A 241 1.84 -5.39 -12.33
#